data_AF-A0A9D4MXC6-F1
#
_entry.id   AF-A0A9D4MXC6-F1
#
_cell.length_a   1.000
_cell.length_b   1.000
_cell.length_c   1.000
_cell.angle_alpha   90.00
_cell.angle_beta   90.00
_cell.angle_gamma   90.00
#
_symmetry.space_group_name_H-M   'P 1'
#
loop_
_entity.id
_entity.type
_entity.pdbx_description
1 polymer ?
#
loop_
_entity_poly.entity_id
_entity_poly.type
_entity_poly.pdbx_seq_one_letter_code
_entity_poly.pdbx_strand_id
1 'polypeptide(L)'
;MSRSMIPSQQKLAEKLTILNERGQGMLTRIYNIKKMLGSTENKPPFLSDKQLEPALRFLLRKFPQIDSKAGALVPVNNIKTEIVKSLSLYYYTFVDIMDFKDHVADLLTTIDACQVFLDITINFDLCKNYLDLVTTYVSIMILVSKVEDRKAVLSLYNVAHEFMHGQGDPSFPRLGQMIIDYEVPMKKMSEEFVPHSRVLKPGLLSLHSIYSEKTKSADQMRAMQVLSLLAEPQKISQVPPTTTIQCDYLAQDVMERWIIFGLMLCYQSLQEADIYDLWKTALQSGYIVQLCRDEVLHIHSYVLHFFEGLKGQSMSKRVSEVKELQHQALQSSPDLHKERRKFLRTALKELSLIYTDQPGLLGPKALYVLQALTMAQNEVHWLLRHFQNPPSKRHNIKMNQEDFMDRQIPELLFYIEELKGIVKKYHQVMQRYYVQYLSGYDAVLLNQLIQNLNMCPEDESIILTSFSTAISALTVKQVEENEMFDFRGLRLDWFRLQASFLETLYDFNAYTSVSRAALILKDHQDLAKHLNTIVFHTKMVDDLDEVINQVSDLSIYCFYTTLFENQFKQCMEFPAQHRFCVVFPMICSHFMNATHPLCPEE
;
A
#
# COMPACT_ATOMS: atom_id res chain seq x y z
N MET A 1 38.59 -9.61 -2.09
CA MET A 1 37.90 -9.90 -3.36
C MET A 1 36.42 -10.06 -3.04
N SER A 2 35.60 -9.04 -3.26
CA SER A 2 34.14 -9.20 -3.21
C SER A 2 33.71 -10.11 -4.35
N ARG A 3 32.89 -11.12 -4.07
CA ARG A 3 32.25 -11.93 -5.12
C ARG A 3 31.51 -10.97 -6.07
N SER A 4 31.65 -11.17 -7.38
CA SER A 4 30.83 -10.43 -8.35
C SER A 4 29.36 -10.71 -8.07
N MET A 5 28.56 -9.66 -7.87
CA MET A 5 27.13 -9.80 -7.67
C MET A 5 26.50 -10.31 -8.97
N ILE A 6 25.76 -11.42 -8.91
CA ILE A 6 25.02 -11.97 -10.06
C ILE A 6 23.56 -11.51 -9.92
N PRO A 7 23.07 -10.56 -10.76
CA PRO A 7 21.72 -10.00 -10.65
C PRO A 7 20.61 -11.05 -10.68
N SER A 8 20.72 -12.05 -11.57
CA SER A 8 19.72 -13.12 -11.73
C SER A 8 19.55 -14.02 -10.49
N GLN A 9 20.53 -14.03 -9.58
CA GLN A 9 20.48 -14.83 -8.35
C GLN A 9 20.08 -14.01 -7.11
N GLN A 10 19.71 -12.73 -7.27
CA GLN A 10 19.36 -11.88 -6.12
C GLN A 10 17.97 -12.15 -5.52
N LYS A 11 17.12 -12.88 -6.25
CA LYS A 11 15.75 -13.27 -5.82
C LYS A 11 14.92 -12.05 -5.39
N LEU A 12 14.97 -10.98 -6.19
CA LEU A 12 14.30 -9.72 -5.86
C LEU A 12 12.78 -9.90 -5.72
N ALA A 13 12.16 -10.66 -6.64
CA ALA A 13 10.72 -10.94 -6.61
C ALA A 13 10.30 -11.62 -5.30
N GLU A 14 11.00 -12.67 -4.87
CA GLU A 14 10.69 -13.36 -3.62
C GLU A 14 10.93 -12.49 -2.39
N LYS A 15 12.08 -11.81 -2.33
CA LYS A 15 12.42 -10.94 -1.19
C LYS A 15 11.42 -9.79 -1.04
N LEU A 16 11.03 -9.15 -2.15
CA LEU A 16 10.02 -8.10 -2.14
C LEU A 16 8.66 -8.64 -1.69
N THR A 17 8.23 -9.79 -2.20
CA THR A 17 6.96 -10.43 -1.81
C THR A 17 6.93 -10.71 -0.30
N ILE A 18 7.96 -11.40 0.22
CA ILE A 18 8.04 -11.80 1.63
C ILE A 18 8.16 -10.57 2.55
N LEU A 19 8.98 -9.58 2.19
CA LEU A 19 9.15 -8.40 3.03
C LEU A 19 7.91 -7.49 3.02
N ASN A 20 7.17 -7.40 1.91
CA ASN A 20 5.90 -6.67 1.91
C ASN A 20 4.88 -7.31 2.86
N GLU A 21 4.72 -8.63 2.82
CA GLU A 21 3.85 -9.36 3.75
C GLU A 21 4.32 -9.19 5.20
N ARG A 22 5.62 -9.38 5.46
CA ARG A 22 6.21 -9.17 6.80
C ARG A 22 5.99 -7.74 7.29
N GLY A 23 6.13 -6.75 6.41
CA GLY A 23 5.92 -5.34 6.70
C GLY A 23 4.49 -5.03 7.13
N GLN A 24 3.47 -5.57 6.45
CA GLN A 24 2.07 -5.41 6.87
C GLN A 24 1.81 -6.02 8.25
N GLY A 25 2.40 -7.19 8.52
CA GLY A 25 2.34 -7.79 9.85
C GLY A 25 2.99 -6.93 10.93
N MET A 26 4.19 -6.39 10.68
CA MET A 26 4.87 -5.50 11.62
C MET A 26 4.09 -4.22 11.86
N LEU A 27 3.50 -3.64 10.82
CA LEU A 27 2.65 -2.45 10.89
C LEU A 27 1.40 -2.71 11.76
N THR A 28 0.80 -3.89 11.62
CA THR A 28 -0.33 -4.34 12.45
C THR A 28 0.06 -4.51 13.92
N ARG A 29 1.18 -5.18 14.20
CA ARG A 29 1.67 -5.37 15.57
C ARG A 29 1.99 -4.04 16.26
N ILE A 30 2.72 -3.14 15.59
CA ILE A 30 3.06 -1.83 16.18
C ILE A 30 1.84 -0.93 16.34
N TYR A 31 0.85 -1.04 15.44
CA TYR A 31 -0.45 -0.39 15.60
C TYR A 31 -1.12 -0.83 16.91
N ASN A 32 -1.22 -2.14 17.17
CA ASN A 32 -1.83 -2.65 18.39
C ASN A 32 -1.05 -2.24 19.63
N ILE A 33 0.29 -2.29 19.61
CA ILE A 33 1.13 -1.77 20.70
C ILE A 33 0.82 -0.30 20.98
N LYS A 34 0.72 0.54 19.94
CA LYS A 34 0.38 1.95 20.10
C LYS A 34 -0.99 2.14 20.74
N LYS A 35 -2.01 1.40 20.29
CA LYS A 35 -3.37 1.48 20.86
C LYS A 35 -3.41 1.01 22.32
N MET A 36 -2.75 -0.11 22.63
CA MET A 36 -2.71 -0.68 23.98
C MET A 36 -1.96 0.22 24.97
N LEU A 37 -0.81 0.79 24.57
CA LEU A 37 -0.05 1.70 25.42
C LEU A 37 -0.70 3.09 25.53
N GLY A 38 -1.46 3.52 24.52
CA GLY A 38 -2.20 4.78 24.55
C GLY A 38 -3.49 4.74 25.38
N SER A 39 -4.04 3.56 25.64
CA SER A 39 -5.24 3.39 26.46
C SER A 39 -4.89 3.36 27.95
N THR A 40 -5.53 4.20 28.75
CA THR A 40 -5.36 4.21 30.21
C THR A 40 -5.80 2.90 30.87
N GLU A 41 -6.72 2.16 30.24
CA GLU A 41 -7.24 0.89 30.76
C GLU A 41 -6.33 -0.29 30.43
N ASN A 42 -5.72 -0.31 29.24
CA ASN A 42 -4.92 -1.44 28.77
C ASN A 42 -3.40 -1.26 29.01
N LYS A 43 -2.94 -0.04 29.28
CA LYS A 43 -1.53 0.23 29.55
C LYS A 43 -1.07 -0.56 30.79
N PRO A 44 0.05 -1.31 30.72
CA PRO A 44 0.57 -2.05 31.87
C PRO A 44 0.69 -1.15 33.12
N PRO A 45 0.13 -1.56 34.27
CA PRO A 45 -0.09 -0.66 35.41
C PRO A 45 1.21 -0.09 35.98
N PHE A 46 2.30 -0.87 35.90
CA PHE A 46 3.62 -0.46 36.34
C PHE A 46 4.24 0.68 35.51
N LEU A 47 3.73 1.00 34.31
CA LEU A 47 4.16 2.19 33.54
C LEU A 47 3.55 3.49 34.09
N SER A 48 2.49 3.39 34.90
CA SER A 48 1.78 4.52 35.52
C SER A 48 1.91 4.53 37.05
N ASP A 49 2.70 3.61 37.62
CA ASP A 49 2.88 3.47 39.06
C ASP A 49 3.82 4.57 39.63
N LYS A 50 3.33 5.30 40.63
CA LYS A 50 4.09 6.33 41.35
C LYS A 50 5.35 5.78 42.02
N GLN A 51 5.36 4.52 42.42
CA GLN A 51 6.56 3.89 43.03
C GLN A 51 7.68 3.68 41.99
N LEU A 52 7.32 3.48 40.72
CA LEU A 52 8.25 3.24 39.62
C LEU A 52 8.60 4.51 38.85
N GLU A 53 7.88 5.60 39.07
CA GLU A 53 8.13 6.90 38.42
C GLU A 53 9.59 7.39 38.53
N PRO A 54 10.29 7.30 39.68
CA PRO A 54 11.70 7.67 39.77
C PRO A 54 12.61 6.78 38.91
N ALA A 55 12.32 5.47 38.85
CA ALA A 55 13.03 4.51 38.03
C ALA A 55 12.84 4.82 36.54
N LEU A 56 11.58 5.03 36.12
CA LEU A 56 11.21 5.39 34.75
C LEU A 56 11.91 6.68 34.28
N ARG A 57 11.90 7.73 35.11
CA ARG A 57 12.63 8.98 34.79
C ARG A 57 14.13 8.76 34.65
N PHE A 58 14.73 7.93 35.51
CA PHE A 58 16.15 7.57 35.40
C PHE A 58 16.44 6.84 34.08
N LEU A 59 15.62 5.84 33.74
CA LEU A 59 15.76 5.05 32.51
C LEU A 59 15.64 5.92 31.26
N LEU A 60 14.60 6.77 31.18
CA LEU A 60 14.38 7.68 30.05
C LEU A 60 15.55 8.65 29.85
N ARG A 61 16.11 9.19 30.94
CA ARG A 61 17.25 10.12 30.87
C ARG A 61 18.55 9.44 30.44
N LYS A 62 18.71 8.16 30.76
CA LYS A 62 19.93 7.38 30.48
C LYS A 62 19.81 6.54 29.21
N PHE A 63 18.65 6.48 28.58
CA PHE A 63 18.44 5.71 27.36
C PHE A 63 19.45 6.09 26.26
N PRO A 64 20.15 5.12 25.63
CA PRO A 64 20.04 3.67 25.79
C PRO A 64 21.11 3.08 26.74
N GLN A 65 21.97 3.91 27.31
CA GLN A 65 23.11 3.52 28.15
C GLN A 65 22.69 3.47 29.64
N ILE A 66 22.11 2.34 30.04
CA ILE A 66 21.56 2.15 31.38
C ILE A 66 22.57 1.47 32.31
N ASP A 67 22.77 2.04 33.50
CA ASP A 67 23.50 1.39 34.60
C ASP A 67 22.51 0.66 35.53
N SER A 68 22.51 -0.67 35.45
CA SER A 68 21.63 -1.55 36.23
C SER A 68 21.91 -1.53 37.73
N LYS A 69 23.07 -1.03 38.17
CA LYS A 69 23.46 -0.93 39.59
C LYS A 69 22.92 0.32 40.28
N ALA A 70 22.21 1.19 39.56
CA ALA A 70 21.65 2.41 40.11
C ALA A 70 20.56 2.10 41.16
N GLY A 71 20.67 2.71 42.35
CA GLY A 71 19.70 2.53 43.44
C GLY A 71 18.25 2.91 43.10
N ALA A 72 18.05 3.73 42.06
CA ALA A 72 16.73 4.06 41.54
C ALA A 72 15.98 2.85 40.93
N LEU A 73 16.68 1.76 40.62
CA LEU A 73 16.11 0.56 39.97
C LEU A 73 15.73 -0.55 40.96
N VAL A 74 15.90 -0.33 42.28
CA VAL A 74 15.50 -1.30 43.32
C VAL A 74 14.01 -1.70 43.19
N PRO A 75 13.06 -0.78 42.97
CA PRO A 75 11.65 -1.15 42.76
C PRO A 75 11.43 -2.06 41.54
N VAL A 76 12.22 -1.89 40.46
CA VAL A 76 12.14 -2.72 39.24
C VAL A 76 12.60 -4.14 39.54
N ASN A 77 13.64 -4.33 40.35
CA ASN A 77 14.12 -5.66 40.75
C ASN A 77 13.06 -6.45 41.54
N ASN A 78 12.20 -5.78 42.31
CA ASN A 78 11.14 -6.43 43.10
C ASN A 78 10.03 -7.05 42.22
N ILE A 79 9.77 -6.46 41.05
CA ILE A 79 8.69 -6.89 40.13
C ILE A 79 9.20 -7.41 38.77
N LYS A 80 10.50 -7.71 38.66
CA LYS A 80 11.17 -8.06 37.39
C LYS A 80 10.49 -9.18 36.60
N THR A 81 10.00 -10.22 37.27
CA THR A 81 9.33 -11.36 36.63
C THR A 81 8.03 -10.93 35.94
N GLU A 82 7.28 -10.02 36.55
CA GLU A 82 6.04 -9.49 35.99
C GLU A 82 6.33 -8.57 34.79
N ILE A 83 7.35 -7.71 34.90
CA ILE A 83 7.79 -6.83 33.81
C ILE A 83 8.19 -7.66 32.59
N VAL A 84 9.06 -8.66 32.76
CA VAL A 84 9.51 -9.51 31.64
C VAL A 84 8.32 -10.24 31.02
N LYS A 85 7.42 -10.81 31.83
CA LYS A 85 6.23 -11.49 31.33
C LYS A 85 5.31 -10.56 30.54
N SER A 86 5.08 -9.34 31.02
CA SER A 86 4.13 -8.39 30.42
C SER A 86 4.70 -7.61 29.23
N LEU A 87 6.00 -7.34 29.18
CA LEU A 87 6.62 -6.53 28.14
C LEU A 87 7.36 -7.34 27.07
N SER A 88 7.55 -8.65 27.25
CA SER A 88 8.26 -9.51 26.28
C SER A 88 7.71 -9.37 24.86
N LEU A 89 6.38 -9.44 24.71
CA LEU A 89 5.73 -9.34 23.40
C LEU A 89 6.01 -7.99 22.73
N TYR A 90 5.96 -6.90 23.50
CA TYR A 90 6.23 -5.57 22.99
C TYR A 90 7.70 -5.41 22.63
N TYR A 91 8.60 -5.85 23.51
CA TYR A 91 10.04 -5.80 23.29
C TYR A 91 10.45 -6.54 22.02
N TYR A 92 10.05 -7.81 21.87
CA TYR A 92 10.41 -8.60 20.70
C TYR A 92 9.72 -8.12 19.41
N THR A 93 8.57 -7.47 19.50
CA THR A 93 7.99 -6.78 18.32
C THR A 93 8.89 -5.63 17.85
N PHE A 94 9.49 -4.85 18.77
CA PHE A 94 10.46 -3.83 18.38
C PHE A 94 11.77 -4.42 17.83
N VAL A 95 12.21 -5.58 18.35
CA VAL A 95 13.33 -6.34 17.78
C VAL A 95 13.02 -6.80 16.36
N ASP A 96 11.84 -7.38 16.13
CA ASP A 96 11.39 -7.81 14.79
C ASP A 96 11.33 -6.64 13.80
N ILE A 97 10.93 -5.44 14.25
CA ILE A 97 10.94 -4.23 13.42
C ILE A 97 12.38 -3.80 13.08
N MET A 98 13.31 -3.91 14.02
CA MET A 98 14.73 -3.64 13.77
C MET A 98 15.30 -4.62 12.74
N ASP A 99 15.01 -5.91 12.88
CA ASP A 99 15.48 -6.92 11.93
C ASP A 99 14.82 -6.72 10.56
N PHE A 100 13.52 -6.41 10.51
CA PHE A 100 12.83 -6.04 9.27
C PHE A 100 13.52 -4.85 8.57
N LYS A 101 13.84 -3.80 9.32
CA LYS A 101 14.57 -2.63 8.81
C LYS A 101 15.88 -3.02 8.15
N ASP A 102 16.66 -3.90 8.78
CA ASP A 102 17.94 -4.34 8.25
C ASP A 102 17.77 -5.09 6.92
N HIS A 103 16.81 -6.02 6.85
CA HIS A 103 16.52 -6.75 5.60
C HIS A 103 16.02 -5.83 4.48
N VAL A 104 15.22 -4.80 4.81
CA VAL A 104 14.81 -3.79 3.83
C VAL A 104 16.00 -2.99 3.33
N ALA A 105 16.87 -2.50 4.23
CA ALA A 105 18.05 -1.73 3.85
C ALA A 105 19.00 -2.54 2.95
N ASP A 106 19.23 -3.82 3.27
CA ASP A 106 20.02 -4.74 2.46
C ASP A 106 19.40 -4.98 1.08
N LEU A 107 18.08 -5.15 1.01
CA LEU A 107 17.38 -5.31 -0.27
C LEU A 107 17.43 -4.05 -1.12
N LEU A 108 17.19 -2.87 -0.55
CA LEU A 108 17.29 -1.59 -1.27
C LEU A 108 18.71 -1.36 -1.81
N THR A 109 19.73 -1.69 -1.02
CA THR A 109 21.14 -1.61 -1.45
C THR A 109 21.43 -2.59 -2.59
N THR A 110 20.84 -3.79 -2.54
CA THR A 110 20.96 -4.78 -3.62
C THR A 110 20.28 -4.29 -4.90
N ILE A 111 19.10 -3.69 -4.79
CA ILE A 111 18.34 -3.12 -5.92
C ILE A 111 19.11 -1.96 -6.57
N ASP A 112 19.74 -1.10 -5.77
CA ASP A 112 20.60 -0.03 -6.27
C ASP A 112 21.83 -0.57 -6.99
N ALA A 113 22.50 -1.58 -6.40
CA ALA A 113 23.66 -2.23 -7.01
C ALA A 113 23.29 -2.93 -8.33
N CYS A 114 22.06 -3.44 -8.42
CA CYS A 114 21.47 -3.99 -9.63
C CYS A 114 21.05 -2.92 -10.66
N GLN A 115 21.01 -1.63 -10.29
CA GLN A 115 20.53 -0.53 -11.13
C GLN A 115 19.14 -0.77 -11.72
N VAL A 116 18.21 -1.26 -10.89
CA VAL A 116 16.89 -1.68 -11.36
C VAL A 116 16.13 -0.54 -12.05
N PHE A 117 15.64 -0.80 -13.26
CA PHE A 117 14.68 0.05 -13.96
C PHE A 117 13.27 -0.15 -13.39
N LEU A 118 12.58 0.93 -13.03
CA LEU A 118 11.20 0.89 -12.53
C LEU A 118 10.28 1.76 -13.38
N ASP A 119 9.22 1.17 -13.90
CA ASP A 119 8.13 1.82 -14.61
C ASP A 119 6.83 1.05 -14.35
N ILE A 120 5.88 1.69 -13.66
CA ILE A 120 4.61 1.07 -13.28
C ILE A 120 3.79 0.57 -14.48
N THR A 121 4.02 1.11 -15.68
CA THR A 121 3.31 0.75 -16.91
C THR A 121 3.95 -0.44 -17.64
N ILE A 122 5.16 -0.85 -17.25
CA ILE A 122 5.93 -1.93 -17.89
C ILE A 122 6.14 -3.08 -16.90
N ASN A 123 6.90 -2.86 -15.83
CA ASN A 123 7.18 -3.86 -14.80
C ASN A 123 6.36 -3.59 -13.55
N PHE A 124 5.04 -3.73 -13.72
CA PHE A 124 4.03 -3.37 -12.73
C PHE A 124 4.30 -4.01 -11.36
N ASP A 125 4.50 -5.33 -11.30
CA ASP A 125 4.66 -6.04 -10.02
C ASP A 125 5.94 -5.62 -9.30
N LEU A 126 7.04 -5.43 -10.03
CA LEU A 126 8.31 -4.96 -9.48
C LEU A 126 8.22 -3.54 -8.94
N CYS A 127 7.68 -2.62 -9.75
CA CYS A 127 7.50 -1.22 -9.36
C CYS A 127 6.54 -1.09 -8.17
N LYS A 128 5.38 -1.74 -8.24
CA LYS A 128 4.39 -1.75 -7.15
C LYS A 128 5.00 -2.29 -5.86
N ASN A 129 5.61 -3.48 -5.88
CA ASN A 129 6.14 -4.09 -4.66
C ASN A 129 7.32 -3.29 -4.07
N TYR A 130 8.14 -2.64 -4.90
CA TYR A 130 9.18 -1.75 -4.43
C TYR A 130 8.59 -0.52 -3.71
N LEU A 131 7.63 0.16 -4.33
CA LEU A 131 6.98 1.34 -3.74
C LEU A 131 6.17 1.00 -2.49
N ASP A 132 5.49 -0.15 -2.47
CA ASP A 132 4.81 -0.68 -1.28
C ASP A 132 5.78 -0.93 -0.14
N LEU A 133 6.95 -1.54 -0.40
CA LEU A 133 7.92 -1.83 0.63
C LEU A 133 8.50 -0.55 1.23
N VAL A 134 8.86 0.41 0.37
CA VAL A 134 9.38 1.72 0.77
C VAL A 134 8.36 2.47 1.64
N THR A 135 7.10 2.53 1.21
CA THR A 135 6.06 3.25 1.97
C THR A 135 5.62 2.53 3.24
N THR A 136 5.64 1.21 3.25
CA THR A 136 5.41 0.39 4.45
C THR A 136 6.53 0.63 5.47
N TYR A 137 7.78 0.65 5.01
CA TYR A 137 8.93 0.97 5.85
C TYR A 137 8.80 2.38 6.47
N VAL A 138 8.48 3.40 5.66
CA VAL A 138 8.21 4.77 6.17
C VAL A 138 7.09 4.76 7.21
N SER A 139 5.98 4.09 6.92
CA SER A 139 4.82 4.04 7.80
C SER A 139 5.15 3.39 9.14
N ILE A 140 5.90 2.30 9.15
CA ILE A 140 6.38 1.63 10.37
C ILE A 140 7.25 2.58 11.20
N MET A 141 8.24 3.24 10.60
CA MET A 141 9.15 4.11 11.35
C MET A 141 8.45 5.34 11.92
N ILE A 142 7.49 5.92 11.19
CA ILE A 142 6.61 6.98 11.71
C ILE A 142 5.73 6.46 12.85
N LEU A 143 5.18 5.26 12.74
CA LEU A 143 4.30 4.70 13.76
C LEU A 143 5.08 4.34 15.04
N VAL A 144 6.30 3.81 14.90
CA VAL A 144 7.26 3.61 16.00
C VAL A 144 7.55 4.94 16.71
N SER A 145 7.81 6.03 16.00
CA SER A 145 8.08 7.33 16.63
C SER A 145 6.86 7.90 17.38
N LYS A 146 5.64 7.47 17.01
CA LYS A 146 4.38 7.84 17.66
C LYS A 146 4.02 6.99 18.88
N VAL A 147 4.79 5.95 19.21
CA VAL A 147 4.65 5.23 20.48
C VAL A 147 5.40 6.01 21.57
N GLU A 148 4.66 6.74 22.41
CA GLU A 148 5.25 7.64 23.43
C GLU A 148 6.12 6.88 24.45
N ASP A 149 5.61 5.77 25.01
CA ASP A 149 6.31 4.99 26.04
C ASP A 149 7.38 4.03 25.51
N ARG A 150 7.73 4.06 24.21
CA ARG A 150 8.65 3.07 23.60
C ARG A 150 9.99 2.98 24.34
N LYS A 151 10.59 4.12 24.70
CA LYS A 151 11.88 4.16 25.44
C LYS A 151 11.73 3.54 26.83
N ALA A 152 10.60 3.77 27.51
CA ALA A 152 10.31 3.20 28.84
C ALA A 152 10.12 1.68 28.76
N VAL A 153 9.31 1.19 27.83
CA VAL A 153 9.04 -0.24 27.62
C VAL A 153 10.33 -1.01 27.36
N LEU A 154 11.16 -0.53 26.44
CA LEU A 154 12.41 -1.18 26.07
C LEU A 154 13.43 -1.19 27.22
N SER A 155 13.55 -0.06 27.92
CA SER A 155 14.47 0.07 29.06
C SER A 155 14.08 -0.83 30.23
N LEU A 156 12.79 -0.84 30.58
CA LEU A 156 12.27 -1.64 31.67
C LEU A 156 12.45 -3.13 31.41
N TYR A 157 12.12 -3.59 30.20
CA TYR A 157 12.33 -4.98 29.83
C TYR A 157 13.80 -5.36 29.95
N ASN A 158 14.72 -4.57 29.37
CA ASN A 158 16.14 -4.87 29.41
C ASN A 158 16.69 -4.96 30.84
N VAL A 159 16.33 -4.02 31.71
CA VAL A 159 16.78 -4.02 33.12
C VAL A 159 16.18 -5.18 33.90
N ALA A 160 14.89 -5.47 33.71
CA ALA A 160 14.25 -6.60 34.37
C ALA A 160 14.85 -7.95 33.91
N HIS A 161 15.14 -8.07 32.61
CA HIS A 161 15.85 -9.21 32.04
C HIS A 161 17.25 -9.36 32.65
N GLU A 162 18.01 -8.26 32.78
CA GLU A 162 19.32 -8.27 33.42
C GLU A 162 19.25 -8.71 34.89
N PHE A 163 18.25 -8.26 35.65
CA PHE A 163 18.05 -8.72 37.03
C PHE A 163 17.63 -10.19 37.15
N MET A 164 17.06 -10.78 36.10
CA MET A 164 16.68 -12.19 36.08
C MET A 164 17.82 -13.10 35.61
N HIS A 165 18.58 -12.67 34.60
CA HIS A 165 19.54 -13.50 33.89
C HIS A 165 21.01 -13.10 34.12
N GLY A 166 21.26 -12.00 34.83
CA GLY A 166 22.60 -11.45 35.10
C GLY A 166 23.20 -10.66 33.92
N GLN A 167 22.50 -10.58 32.79
CA GLN A 167 22.91 -9.84 31.60
C GLN A 167 21.70 -9.26 30.86
N GLY A 168 21.87 -8.07 30.27
CA GLY A 168 20.88 -7.44 29.41
C GLY A 168 20.60 -8.26 28.14
N ASP A 169 19.51 -7.94 27.46
CA ASP A 169 19.17 -8.60 26.20
C ASP A 169 20.19 -8.18 25.10
N PRO A 170 20.75 -9.13 24.32
CA PRO A 170 21.77 -8.83 23.30
C PRO A 170 21.34 -7.83 22.23
N SER A 171 20.03 -7.75 21.95
CA SER A 171 19.47 -6.85 20.94
C SER A 171 19.31 -5.42 21.45
N PHE A 172 19.29 -5.21 22.77
CA PHE A 172 19.00 -3.90 23.37
C PHE A 172 19.94 -2.76 22.92
N PRO A 173 21.27 -2.95 22.79
CA PRO A 173 22.15 -1.87 22.37
C PRO A 173 21.85 -1.36 20.95
N ARG A 174 21.65 -2.28 20.00
CA ARG A 174 21.28 -1.93 18.61
C ARG A 174 19.87 -1.35 18.54
N LEU A 175 18.93 -1.94 19.28
CA LEU A 175 17.56 -1.48 19.31
C LEU A 175 17.44 -0.08 19.90
N GLY A 176 18.14 0.18 21.01
CA GLY A 176 18.20 1.48 21.64
C GLY A 176 18.77 2.56 20.72
N GLN A 177 19.82 2.21 19.96
CA GLN A 177 20.39 3.11 18.95
C GLN A 177 19.38 3.41 17.82
N MET A 178 18.69 2.39 17.29
CA MET A 178 17.64 2.60 16.29
C MET A 178 16.54 3.56 16.77
N ILE A 179 16.08 3.42 18.02
CA ILE A 179 15.03 4.29 18.57
C ILE A 179 15.47 5.76 18.68
N ILE A 180 16.77 6.02 18.84
CA ILE A 180 17.34 7.37 18.88
C ILE A 180 17.50 7.91 17.47
N ASP A 181 18.09 7.11 16.57
CA ASP A 181 18.36 7.51 15.19
C ASP A 181 17.06 7.90 14.46
N TYR A 182 15.98 7.17 14.71
CA TYR A 182 14.65 7.42 14.11
C TYR A 182 13.70 8.16 15.05
N GLU A 183 14.20 8.94 16.01
CA GLU A 183 13.35 9.82 16.82
C GLU A 183 12.64 10.87 15.95
N VAL A 184 13.30 11.33 14.89
CA VAL A 184 12.71 12.12 13.79
C VAL A 184 12.82 11.30 12.50
N PRO A 185 11.89 10.35 12.25
CA PRO A 185 12.10 9.26 11.31
C PRO A 185 12.30 9.76 9.88
N MET A 186 11.47 10.70 9.39
CA MET A 186 11.60 11.19 8.01
C MET A 186 12.95 11.86 7.73
N LYS A 187 13.52 12.57 8.72
CA LYS A 187 14.84 13.17 8.56
C LYS A 187 15.90 12.10 8.35
N LYS A 188 15.97 11.13 9.25
CA LYS A 188 16.92 10.01 9.19
C LYS A 188 16.74 9.20 7.90
N MET A 189 15.50 8.90 7.52
CA MET A 189 15.20 8.15 6.30
C MET A 189 15.58 8.93 5.04
N SER A 190 15.32 10.24 4.96
CA SER A 190 15.71 11.04 3.80
C SER A 190 17.23 11.09 3.58
N GLU A 191 18.01 11.00 4.66
CA GLU A 191 19.48 10.90 4.60
C GLU A 191 19.93 9.50 4.12
N GLU A 192 19.26 8.44 4.55
CA GLU A 192 19.53 7.06 4.13
C GLU A 192 19.10 6.77 2.69
N PHE A 193 18.07 7.44 2.19
CA PHE A 193 17.52 7.24 0.84
C PHE A 193 18.23 8.02 -0.27
N VAL A 194 19.26 8.81 0.06
CA VAL A 194 20.10 9.50 -0.93
C VAL A 194 20.65 8.55 -2.01
N PRO A 195 21.30 7.40 -1.69
CA PRO A 195 21.73 6.43 -2.71
C PRO A 195 20.57 5.83 -3.51
N HIS A 196 19.44 5.57 -2.84
CA HIS A 196 18.24 4.93 -3.42
C HIS A 196 17.44 5.84 -4.38
N SER A 197 17.74 7.14 -4.39
CA SER A 197 17.01 8.14 -5.19
C SER A 197 17.02 7.84 -6.70
N ARG A 198 18.09 7.19 -7.21
CA ARG A 198 18.22 6.85 -8.64
C ARG A 198 17.21 5.80 -9.11
N VAL A 199 16.78 4.91 -8.22
CA VAL A 199 15.77 3.88 -8.52
C VAL A 199 14.37 4.38 -8.14
N LEU A 200 14.25 5.04 -6.99
CA LEU A 200 12.97 5.53 -6.48
C LEU A 200 12.35 6.61 -7.39
N LYS A 201 13.13 7.58 -7.86
CA LYS A 201 12.62 8.70 -8.67
C LYS A 201 11.96 8.22 -9.98
N PRO A 202 12.57 7.38 -10.83
CA PRO A 202 11.93 6.88 -12.04
C PRO A 202 10.62 6.12 -11.76
N GLY A 203 10.60 5.28 -10.72
CA GLY A 203 9.38 4.57 -10.30
C GLY A 203 8.25 5.54 -9.95
N LEU A 204 8.54 6.60 -9.20
CA LEU A 204 7.55 7.64 -8.88
C LEU A 204 7.12 8.44 -10.11
N LEU A 205 8.06 8.82 -10.98
CA LEU A 205 7.76 9.60 -12.18
C LEU A 205 6.85 8.83 -13.15
N SER A 206 7.00 7.50 -13.23
CA SER A 206 6.13 6.65 -14.06
C SER A 206 4.65 6.69 -13.64
N LEU A 207 4.36 7.12 -12.41
CA LEU A 207 2.98 7.32 -11.93
C LEU A 207 2.33 8.57 -12.50
N HIS A 208 3.06 9.52 -13.09
CA HIS A 208 2.53 10.85 -13.44
C HIS A 208 1.28 10.78 -14.33
N SER A 209 1.36 10.04 -15.44
CA SER A 209 0.23 9.87 -16.36
C SER A 209 -0.92 9.10 -15.72
N ILE A 210 -0.62 8.02 -15.00
CA ILE A 210 -1.62 7.17 -14.36
C ILE A 210 -2.37 7.94 -13.26
N TYR A 211 -1.65 8.70 -12.44
CA TYR A 211 -2.21 9.42 -11.30
C TYR A 211 -3.09 10.59 -11.75
N SER A 212 -2.67 11.31 -12.79
CA SER A 212 -3.48 12.36 -13.42
C SER A 212 -4.84 11.82 -13.88
N GLU A 213 -4.87 10.63 -14.46
CA GLU A 213 -6.11 9.97 -14.87
C GLU A 213 -7.02 9.59 -13.68
N LYS A 214 -6.44 9.18 -12.53
CA LYS A 214 -7.19 8.85 -11.31
C LYS A 214 -7.73 10.08 -10.55
N THR A 215 -7.10 11.24 -10.72
CA THR A 215 -7.43 12.47 -9.97
C THR A 215 -8.50 13.35 -10.61
N LYS A 216 -9.16 12.85 -11.66
CA LYS A 216 -10.24 13.56 -12.37
C LYS A 216 -11.41 13.97 -11.48
N SER A 217 -12.03 15.12 -11.78
CA SER A 217 -13.24 15.57 -11.09
C SER A 217 -14.48 14.81 -11.59
N ALA A 218 -15.57 14.87 -10.81
CA ALA A 218 -16.84 14.28 -11.23
C ALA A 218 -17.36 14.87 -12.56
N ASP A 219 -17.12 16.16 -12.83
CA ASP A 219 -17.50 16.78 -14.10
C ASP A 219 -16.68 16.26 -15.28
N GLN A 220 -15.37 16.05 -15.09
CA GLN A 220 -14.53 15.42 -16.10
C GLN A 220 -14.95 13.97 -16.34
N MET A 221 -15.26 13.22 -15.28
CA MET A 221 -15.75 11.84 -15.39
C MET A 221 -17.08 11.77 -16.15
N ARG A 222 -18.00 12.71 -15.91
CA ARG A 222 -19.26 12.85 -16.68
C ARG A 222 -19.00 13.17 -18.14
N ALA A 223 -18.15 14.15 -18.42
CA ALA A 223 -17.84 14.58 -19.79
C ALA A 223 -17.20 13.46 -20.62
N MET A 224 -16.38 12.62 -20.00
CA MET A 224 -15.74 11.47 -20.64
C MET A 224 -16.59 10.18 -20.57
N GLN A 225 -17.77 10.22 -19.95
CA GLN A 225 -18.65 9.05 -19.75
C GLN A 225 -17.93 7.86 -19.09
N VAL A 226 -17.10 8.14 -18.08
CA VAL A 226 -16.37 7.11 -17.31
C VAL A 226 -17.33 6.05 -16.77
N LEU A 227 -16.95 4.77 -16.89
CA LEU A 227 -17.74 3.60 -16.46
C LEU A 227 -19.06 3.37 -17.22
N SER A 228 -19.40 4.16 -18.25
CA SER A 228 -20.63 3.93 -19.02
C SER A 228 -20.47 2.82 -20.06
N LEU A 229 -21.23 1.73 -19.90
CA LEU A 229 -21.28 0.65 -20.90
C LEU A 229 -22.18 0.99 -22.10
N LEU A 230 -23.08 1.94 -21.93
CA LEU A 230 -24.11 2.32 -22.91
C LEU A 230 -23.73 3.59 -23.71
N ALA A 231 -22.60 4.22 -23.42
CA ALA A 231 -22.09 5.35 -24.18
C ALA A 231 -21.85 5.00 -25.66
N GLU A 232 -21.30 3.80 -25.90
CA GLU A 232 -21.07 3.26 -27.24
C GLU A 232 -21.68 1.85 -27.37
N PRO A 233 -23.01 1.73 -27.56
CA PRO A 233 -23.71 0.43 -27.54
C PRO A 233 -23.16 -0.59 -28.55
N GLN A 234 -22.62 -0.11 -29.67
CA GLN A 234 -22.00 -0.96 -30.69
C GLN A 234 -20.72 -1.66 -30.22
N LYS A 235 -20.07 -1.15 -29.16
CA LYS A 235 -18.82 -1.68 -28.57
C LYS A 235 -19.06 -2.43 -27.25
N ILE A 236 -20.32 -2.72 -26.90
CA ILE A 236 -20.66 -3.35 -25.61
C ILE A 236 -20.03 -4.75 -25.45
N SER A 237 -19.88 -5.50 -26.55
CA SER A 237 -19.25 -6.82 -26.54
C SER A 237 -17.72 -6.79 -26.73
N GLN A 238 -17.13 -5.62 -26.98
CA GLN A 238 -15.69 -5.47 -27.22
C GLN A 238 -14.93 -5.33 -25.89
N VAL A 239 -13.73 -5.89 -25.81
CA VAL A 239 -12.84 -5.63 -24.68
C VAL A 239 -12.31 -4.19 -24.76
N PRO A 240 -12.35 -3.42 -23.66
CA PRO A 240 -11.77 -2.07 -23.64
C PRO A 240 -10.28 -2.11 -23.99
N PRO A 241 -9.80 -1.29 -24.93
CA PRO A 241 -8.37 -1.23 -25.24
C PRO A 241 -7.62 -0.58 -24.07
N THR A 242 -6.70 -1.31 -23.45
CA THR A 242 -5.77 -0.78 -22.45
C THR A 242 -4.42 -1.47 -22.58
N THR A 243 -3.34 -0.72 -22.34
CA THR A 243 -1.98 -1.27 -22.28
C THR A 243 -1.44 -1.32 -20.85
N THR A 244 -2.23 -0.85 -19.87
CA THR A 244 -1.85 -0.72 -18.46
C THR A 244 -2.95 -1.25 -17.55
N ILE A 245 -3.44 -2.46 -17.84
CA ILE A 245 -4.65 -3.02 -17.22
C ILE A 245 -4.60 -3.06 -15.68
N GLN A 246 -3.44 -3.34 -15.10
CA GLN A 246 -3.28 -3.39 -13.64
C GLN A 246 -3.30 -1.99 -13.00
N CYS A 247 -2.85 -0.96 -13.73
CA CYS A 247 -2.94 0.44 -13.30
C CYS A 247 -4.39 0.95 -13.32
N ASP A 248 -5.24 0.36 -14.18
CA ASP A 248 -6.63 0.77 -14.33
C ASP A 248 -7.47 0.51 -13.08
N TYR A 249 -7.11 -0.46 -12.24
CA TYR A 249 -7.77 -0.70 -10.95
C TYR A 249 -6.82 -0.53 -9.75
N LEU A 250 -5.63 0.05 -9.95
CA LEU A 250 -4.75 0.48 -8.86
C LEU A 250 -5.40 1.62 -8.07
N ALA A 251 -5.41 1.48 -6.75
CA ALA A 251 -6.08 2.40 -5.84
C ALA A 251 -5.39 3.77 -5.79
N GLN A 252 -6.20 4.84 -5.80
CA GLN A 252 -5.71 6.21 -5.80
C GLN A 252 -4.96 6.54 -4.50
N ASP A 253 -5.49 6.09 -3.36
CA ASP A 253 -4.90 6.33 -2.04
C ASP A 253 -3.52 5.66 -1.85
N VAL A 254 -3.33 4.48 -2.43
CA VAL A 254 -2.04 3.78 -2.48
C VAL A 254 -1.02 4.60 -3.27
N MET A 255 -1.39 5.09 -4.44
CA MET A 255 -0.54 5.96 -5.26
C MET A 255 -0.21 7.28 -4.55
N GLU A 256 -1.20 7.91 -3.92
CA GLU A 256 -1.01 9.12 -3.10
C GLU A 256 0.06 8.88 -2.03
N ARG A 257 -0.03 7.74 -1.32
CA ARG A 257 0.94 7.38 -0.28
C ARG A 257 2.34 7.19 -0.87
N TRP A 258 2.47 6.51 -2.01
CA TRP A 258 3.75 6.36 -2.72
C TRP A 258 4.35 7.71 -3.10
N ILE A 259 3.56 8.60 -3.70
CA ILE A 259 4.00 9.92 -4.15
C ILE A 259 4.41 10.79 -2.95
N ILE A 260 3.58 10.86 -1.91
CA ILE A 260 3.84 11.71 -0.75
C ILE A 260 5.09 11.23 -0.01
N PHE A 261 5.16 9.96 0.40
CA PHE A 261 6.30 9.46 1.17
C PHE A 261 7.55 9.33 0.32
N GLY A 262 7.43 8.83 -0.92
CA GLY A 262 8.57 8.68 -1.82
C GLY A 262 9.26 10.02 -2.11
N LEU A 263 8.50 11.07 -2.40
CA LEU A 263 9.06 12.40 -2.67
C LEU A 263 9.50 13.15 -1.42
N MET A 264 9.06 12.75 -0.22
CA MET A 264 9.69 13.21 1.02
C MET A 264 11.07 12.58 1.24
N LEU A 265 11.25 11.30 0.88
CA LEU A 265 12.54 10.61 0.96
C LEU A 265 13.56 11.19 -0.01
N CYS A 266 13.16 11.49 -1.26
CA CYS A 266 14.01 12.12 -2.27
C CYS A 266 13.62 13.59 -2.54
N TYR A 267 13.42 14.37 -1.48
CA TYR A 267 12.92 15.76 -1.57
C TYR A 267 13.79 16.69 -2.43
N GLN A 268 15.06 16.37 -2.64
CA GLN A 268 15.96 17.14 -3.51
C GLN A 268 15.46 17.13 -4.96
N SER A 269 14.82 16.05 -5.41
CA SER A 269 14.25 15.91 -6.75
C SER A 269 13.02 16.79 -6.99
N LEU A 270 12.42 17.36 -5.93
CA LEU A 270 11.31 18.30 -6.05
C LEU A 270 11.69 19.58 -6.81
N GLN A 271 12.98 19.84 -7.09
CA GLN A 271 13.39 20.97 -7.93
C GLN A 271 12.96 20.82 -9.40
N GLU A 272 12.73 19.59 -9.86
CA GLU A 272 12.29 19.28 -11.22
C GLU A 272 10.78 19.52 -11.36
N ALA A 273 10.37 20.13 -12.48
CA ALA A 273 8.99 20.59 -12.67
C ALA A 273 7.98 19.44 -12.68
N ASP A 274 8.24 18.36 -13.42
CA ASP A 274 7.31 17.22 -13.55
C ASP A 274 7.11 16.48 -12.22
N ILE A 275 8.20 16.32 -11.45
CA ILE A 275 8.15 15.70 -10.12
C ILE A 275 7.39 16.58 -9.14
N TYR A 276 7.64 17.88 -9.18
CA TYR A 276 6.92 18.83 -8.35
C TYR A 276 5.42 18.86 -8.68
N ASP A 277 5.06 18.81 -9.96
CA ASP A 277 3.67 18.77 -10.42
C ASP A 277 2.93 17.52 -9.92
N LEU A 278 3.58 16.35 -10.00
CA LEU A 278 3.06 15.11 -9.42
C LEU A 278 2.80 15.25 -7.92
N TRP A 279 3.79 15.76 -7.19
CA TRP A 279 3.69 15.96 -5.74
C TRP A 279 2.61 16.95 -5.35
N LYS A 280 2.55 18.07 -6.08
CA LYS A 280 1.56 19.13 -5.91
C LYS A 280 0.15 18.57 -6.04
N THR A 281 -0.11 17.79 -7.08
CA THR A 281 -1.41 17.16 -7.33
C THR A 281 -1.80 16.24 -6.18
N ALA A 282 -0.85 15.44 -5.66
CA ALA A 282 -1.09 14.59 -4.49
C ALA A 282 -1.41 15.42 -3.22
N LEU A 283 -0.68 16.51 -2.97
CA LEU A 283 -0.92 17.39 -1.83
C LEU A 283 -2.23 18.20 -1.90
N GLN A 284 -2.81 18.35 -3.09
CA GLN A 284 -4.11 19.00 -3.29
C GLN A 284 -5.29 18.03 -3.13
N SER A 285 -5.05 16.73 -3.27
CA SER A 285 -6.10 15.69 -3.25
C SER A 285 -6.66 15.45 -1.83
N GLY A 286 -5.85 15.67 -0.79
CA GLY A 286 -6.29 15.56 0.60
C GLY A 286 -5.26 16.13 1.57
N TYR A 287 -5.63 16.17 2.86
CA TYR A 287 -4.76 16.66 3.93
C TYR A 287 -4.33 15.58 4.91
N ILE A 288 -4.78 14.34 4.68
CA ILE A 288 -4.52 13.18 5.52
C ILE A 288 -4.16 11.97 4.66
N VAL A 289 -3.07 11.31 5.05
CA VAL A 289 -2.71 9.99 4.53
C VAL A 289 -2.81 8.96 5.65
N GLN A 290 -3.28 7.76 5.31
CA GLN A 290 -3.38 6.65 6.24
C GLN A 290 -1.99 6.03 6.46
N LEU A 291 -1.60 5.86 7.73
CA LEU A 291 -0.41 5.08 8.09
C LEU A 291 -0.80 3.61 8.23
N CYS A 292 -1.79 3.32 9.08
CA CYS A 292 -2.32 1.99 9.31
C CYS A 292 -3.71 2.14 9.93
N ARG A 293 -4.75 1.51 9.35
CA ARG A 293 -6.11 1.48 9.92
C ARG A 293 -6.64 2.90 10.21
N ASP A 294 -7.02 3.23 11.43
CA ASP A 294 -7.45 4.58 11.84
C ASP A 294 -6.29 5.51 12.24
N GLU A 295 -5.05 5.03 12.26
CA GLU A 295 -3.88 5.87 12.49
C GLU A 295 -3.49 6.61 11.21
N VAL A 296 -3.51 7.94 11.30
CA VAL A 296 -3.30 8.82 10.16
C VAL A 296 -2.14 9.80 10.37
N LEU A 297 -1.67 10.38 9.27
CA LEU A 297 -0.69 11.46 9.25
C LEU A 297 -1.29 12.69 8.57
N HIS A 298 -1.27 13.83 9.28
CA HIS A 298 -1.59 15.13 8.68
C HIS A 298 -0.45 15.57 7.77
N ILE A 299 -0.67 15.47 6.46
CA ILE A 299 0.39 15.52 5.44
C ILE A 299 1.14 16.85 5.52
N HIS A 300 0.44 17.97 5.34
CA HIS A 300 1.07 19.29 5.24
C HIS A 300 1.79 19.68 6.53
N SER A 301 1.19 19.45 7.69
CA SER A 301 1.83 19.76 8.98
C SER A 301 3.12 18.98 9.18
N TYR A 302 3.15 17.70 8.79
CA TYR A 302 4.33 16.86 8.90
C TYR A 302 5.42 17.27 7.90
N VAL A 303 5.05 17.54 6.64
CA VAL A 303 5.96 18.05 5.60
C VAL A 303 6.56 19.39 5.99
N LEU A 304 5.77 20.31 6.54
CA LEU A 304 6.25 21.61 7.00
C LEU A 304 7.29 21.46 8.11
N HIS A 305 7.00 20.67 9.13
CA HIS A 305 7.95 20.41 10.21
C HIS A 305 9.24 19.78 9.69
N PHE A 306 9.14 18.85 8.74
CA PHE A 306 10.30 18.23 8.09
C PHE A 306 11.13 19.27 7.32
N PHE A 307 10.52 20.07 6.44
CA PHE A 307 11.24 21.07 5.64
C PHE A 307 11.83 22.22 6.47
N GLU A 308 11.16 22.65 7.53
CA GLU A 308 11.71 23.64 8.48
C GLU A 308 12.95 23.11 9.22
N GLY A 309 13.05 21.79 9.40
CA GLY A 309 14.23 21.13 9.95
C GLY A 309 15.42 21.02 8.99
N LEU A 310 15.22 21.29 7.69
CA LEU A 310 16.26 21.24 6.65
C LEU A 310 16.85 22.63 6.41
N LYS A 311 18.18 22.74 6.31
CA LYS A 311 18.87 24.01 6.05
C LYS A 311 18.97 24.29 4.55
N GLY A 312 18.51 25.46 4.08
CA GLY A 312 18.72 25.93 2.70
C GLY A 312 17.69 26.95 2.20
N GLN A 313 18.09 27.89 1.35
CA GLN A 313 17.19 28.94 0.82
C GLN A 313 16.05 28.36 -0.05
N SER A 314 16.32 27.30 -0.81
CA SER A 314 15.29 26.62 -1.64
C SER A 314 14.17 26.01 -0.80
N MET A 315 14.44 25.63 0.45
CA MET A 315 13.44 25.05 1.36
C MET A 315 12.44 26.09 1.86
N SER A 316 12.85 27.35 2.06
CA SER A 316 11.93 28.44 2.46
C SER A 316 10.81 28.66 1.43
N LYS A 317 11.15 28.57 0.13
CA LYS A 317 10.16 28.60 -0.95
C LYS A 317 9.18 27.42 -0.84
N ARG A 318 9.71 26.20 -0.67
CA ARG A 318 8.89 24.98 -0.52
C ARG A 318 7.96 25.03 0.69
N VAL A 319 8.41 25.57 1.81
CA VAL A 319 7.58 25.78 3.00
C VAL A 319 6.39 26.70 2.70
N SER A 320 6.61 27.79 1.97
CA SER A 320 5.53 28.71 1.56
C SER A 320 4.53 28.03 0.62
N GLU A 321 5.02 27.28 -0.38
CA GLU A 321 4.19 26.53 -1.33
C GLU A 321 3.34 25.47 -0.61
N VAL A 322 3.91 24.71 0.34
CA VAL A 322 3.16 23.69 1.09
C VAL A 322 2.05 24.32 1.94
N LYS A 323 2.26 25.52 2.51
CA LYS A 323 1.22 26.26 3.24
C LYS A 323 0.07 26.66 2.31
N GLU A 324 0.37 27.07 1.09
CA GLU A 324 -0.64 27.39 0.08
C GLU A 324 -1.41 26.14 -0.36
N LEU A 325 -0.70 25.04 -0.64
CA LEU A 325 -1.33 23.76 -1.00
C LEU A 325 -2.20 23.21 0.11
N GLN A 326 -1.81 23.40 1.38
CA GLN A 326 -2.64 23.07 2.53
C GLN A 326 -3.96 23.86 2.49
N HIS A 327 -3.91 25.17 2.23
CA HIS A 327 -5.10 25.99 2.15
C HIS A 327 -6.02 25.53 1.01
N GLN A 328 -5.46 25.26 -0.17
CA GLN A 328 -6.19 24.77 -1.33
C GLN A 328 -6.85 23.42 -1.05
N ALA A 329 -6.11 22.44 -0.51
CA ALA A 329 -6.64 21.12 -0.18
C ALA A 329 -7.80 21.20 0.82
N LEU A 330 -7.69 22.06 1.85
CA LEU A 330 -8.74 22.24 2.84
C LEU A 330 -10.00 22.91 2.28
N GLN A 331 -9.90 23.67 1.19
CA GLN A 331 -11.05 24.32 0.55
C GLN A 331 -11.71 23.46 -0.52
N SER A 332 -10.93 22.78 -1.37
CA SER A 332 -11.46 22.11 -2.57
C SER A 332 -11.72 20.62 -2.40
N SER A 333 -10.92 19.92 -1.59
CA SER A 333 -11.00 18.46 -1.50
C SER A 333 -12.37 17.93 -1.00
N PRO A 334 -13.04 18.51 0.01
CA PRO A 334 -14.32 17.97 0.49
C PRO A 334 -15.40 17.97 -0.59
N ASP A 335 -15.54 19.08 -1.32
CA ASP A 335 -16.52 19.20 -2.39
C ASP A 335 -16.18 18.31 -3.58
N LEU A 336 -14.89 18.22 -3.95
CA LEU A 336 -14.42 17.32 -4.99
C LEU A 336 -14.84 15.87 -4.71
N HIS A 337 -14.53 15.36 -3.51
CA HIS A 337 -14.84 13.99 -3.10
C HIS A 337 -16.36 13.77 -2.93
N LYS A 338 -17.09 14.79 -2.45
CA LYS A 338 -18.56 14.74 -2.37
C LYS A 338 -19.21 14.57 -3.74
N GLU A 339 -18.76 15.32 -4.75
CA GLU A 339 -19.28 15.20 -6.12
C GLU A 339 -18.88 13.87 -6.77
N ARG A 340 -17.68 13.35 -6.48
CA ARG A 340 -17.27 12.01 -6.92
C ARG A 340 -18.16 10.91 -6.35
N ARG A 341 -18.47 10.95 -5.05
CA ARG A 341 -19.42 9.99 -4.44
C ARG A 341 -20.80 10.04 -5.09
N LYS A 342 -21.31 11.23 -5.43
CA LYS A 342 -22.58 11.38 -6.17
C LYS A 342 -22.51 10.75 -7.56
N PHE A 343 -21.43 10.99 -8.30
CA PHE A 343 -21.20 10.37 -9.60
C PHE A 343 -21.17 8.84 -9.50
N LEU A 344 -20.38 8.32 -8.56
CA LEU A 344 -20.19 6.88 -8.36
C LEU A 344 -21.48 6.16 -7.96
N ARG A 345 -22.35 6.76 -7.13
CA ARG A 345 -23.66 6.17 -6.82
C ARG A 345 -24.48 5.88 -8.08
N THR A 346 -24.50 6.82 -9.03
CA THR A 346 -25.21 6.65 -10.29
C THR A 346 -24.53 5.62 -11.18
N ALA A 347 -23.20 5.69 -11.32
CA ALA A 347 -22.42 4.80 -12.17
C ALA A 347 -22.50 3.34 -11.69
N LEU A 348 -22.27 3.08 -10.40
CA LEU A 348 -22.33 1.73 -9.83
C LEU A 348 -23.74 1.15 -9.88
N LYS A 349 -24.78 1.97 -9.69
CA LYS A 349 -26.17 1.55 -9.89
C LYS A 349 -26.43 1.10 -11.33
N GLU A 350 -26.02 1.90 -12.31
CA GLU A 350 -26.20 1.57 -13.73
C GLU A 350 -25.46 0.28 -14.08
N LEU A 351 -24.19 0.15 -13.67
CA LEU A 351 -23.42 -1.08 -13.86
C LEU A 351 -24.09 -2.30 -13.23
N SER A 352 -24.57 -2.18 -11.99
CA SER A 352 -25.23 -3.30 -11.27
C SER A 352 -26.48 -3.77 -12.01
N LEU A 353 -27.29 -2.84 -12.51
CA LEU A 353 -28.48 -3.15 -13.30
C LEU A 353 -28.10 -3.85 -14.63
N ILE A 354 -27.10 -3.34 -15.35
CA ILE A 354 -26.66 -3.91 -16.63
C ILE A 354 -26.10 -5.32 -16.44
N TYR A 355 -25.24 -5.55 -15.46
CA TYR A 355 -24.68 -6.88 -15.21
C TYR A 355 -25.71 -7.87 -14.64
N THR A 356 -26.72 -7.38 -13.94
CA THR A 356 -27.84 -8.23 -13.50
C THR A 356 -28.69 -8.68 -14.69
N ASP A 357 -28.96 -7.79 -15.64
CA ASP A 357 -29.72 -8.10 -16.86
C ASP A 357 -28.92 -8.95 -17.85
N GLN A 358 -27.63 -8.62 -18.05
CA GLN A 358 -26.72 -9.31 -18.97
C GLN A 358 -25.43 -9.77 -18.28
N PRO A 359 -25.47 -10.86 -17.48
CA PRO A 359 -24.29 -11.38 -16.78
C PRO A 359 -23.12 -11.76 -17.70
N GLY A 360 -23.41 -12.10 -18.97
CA GLY A 360 -22.40 -12.40 -19.98
C GLY A 360 -21.39 -11.26 -20.23
N LEU A 361 -21.76 -10.02 -19.93
CA LEU A 361 -20.88 -8.86 -20.06
C LEU A 361 -19.73 -8.87 -19.03
N LEU A 362 -19.84 -9.63 -17.95
CA LEU A 362 -18.76 -9.76 -16.95
C LEU A 362 -17.47 -10.34 -17.54
N GLY A 363 -17.55 -11.10 -18.64
CA GLY A 363 -16.37 -11.53 -19.39
C GLY A 363 -15.62 -10.34 -20.00
N PRO A 364 -16.14 -9.71 -21.08
CA PRO A 364 -15.43 -8.63 -21.77
C PRO A 364 -15.29 -7.33 -20.97
N LYS A 365 -16.09 -7.12 -19.92
CA LYS A 365 -16.13 -5.86 -19.14
C LYS A 365 -15.75 -6.01 -17.67
N ALA A 366 -15.09 -7.12 -17.28
CA ALA A 366 -14.61 -7.32 -15.90
C ALA A 366 -13.83 -6.11 -15.35
N LEU A 367 -13.01 -5.48 -16.20
CA LEU A 367 -12.20 -4.31 -15.82
C LEU A 367 -13.05 -3.15 -15.30
N TYR A 368 -14.24 -2.92 -15.86
CA TYR A 368 -15.13 -1.85 -15.41
C TYR A 368 -15.66 -2.12 -14.00
N VAL A 369 -15.87 -3.39 -13.64
CA VAL A 369 -16.24 -3.77 -12.28
C VAL A 369 -15.11 -3.41 -11.31
N LEU A 370 -13.87 -3.80 -11.62
CA LEU A 370 -12.73 -3.49 -10.76
C LEU A 370 -12.48 -2.00 -10.63
N GLN A 371 -12.55 -1.25 -11.74
CA GLN A 371 -12.46 0.21 -11.74
C GLN A 371 -13.53 0.85 -10.84
N ALA A 372 -14.80 0.44 -11.01
CA ALA A 372 -15.91 0.98 -10.24
C ALA A 372 -15.76 0.71 -8.73
N LEU A 373 -15.39 -0.53 -8.38
CA LEU A 373 -15.16 -0.94 -7.00
C LEU A 373 -14.00 -0.15 -6.37
N THR A 374 -12.83 -0.11 -7.02
CA THR A 374 -11.66 0.64 -6.52
C THR A 374 -12.01 2.11 -6.33
N MET A 375 -12.67 2.76 -7.30
CA MET A 375 -13.04 4.18 -7.19
C MET A 375 -14.00 4.42 -6.01
N ALA A 376 -15.00 3.56 -5.83
CA ALA A 376 -15.96 3.69 -4.74
C ALA A 376 -15.34 3.42 -3.36
N GLN A 377 -14.52 2.38 -3.25
CA GLN A 377 -13.76 2.05 -2.04
C GLN A 377 -12.86 3.22 -1.62
N ASN A 378 -12.09 3.80 -2.56
CA ASN A 378 -11.24 4.95 -2.31
C ASN A 378 -12.00 6.14 -1.71
N GLU A 379 -13.16 6.47 -2.28
CA GLU A 379 -13.99 7.58 -1.80
C GLU A 379 -14.61 7.31 -0.41
N VAL A 380 -14.96 6.06 -0.11
CA VAL A 380 -15.41 5.64 1.22
C VAL A 380 -14.27 5.79 2.22
N HIS A 381 -13.10 5.21 1.94
CA HIS A 381 -11.93 5.29 2.81
C HIS A 381 -11.49 6.74 3.03
N TRP A 382 -11.58 7.59 1.99
CA TRP A 382 -11.29 9.02 2.08
C TRP A 382 -12.25 9.71 3.03
N LEU A 383 -13.55 9.44 2.91
CA LEU A 383 -14.57 10.04 3.77
C LEU A 383 -14.34 9.68 5.24
N LEU A 384 -14.10 8.40 5.53
CA LEU A 384 -13.94 7.91 6.91
C LEU A 384 -12.77 8.60 7.63
N ARG A 385 -11.59 8.60 7.01
CA ARG A 385 -10.38 9.17 7.63
C ARG A 385 -10.47 10.68 7.83
N HIS A 386 -11.05 11.41 6.89
CA HIS A 386 -11.20 12.86 6.99
C HIS A 386 -12.34 13.28 7.93
N PHE A 387 -13.40 12.47 8.06
CA PHE A 387 -14.47 12.73 9.02
C PHE A 387 -13.97 12.64 10.48
N GLN A 388 -13.20 11.61 10.81
CA GLN A 388 -12.68 11.42 12.18
C GLN A 388 -11.55 12.38 12.53
N ASN A 389 -10.83 12.91 11.54
CA ASN A 389 -9.64 13.72 11.74
C ASN A 389 -9.80 15.10 11.07
N PRO A 390 -10.77 15.93 11.49
CA PRO A 390 -10.90 17.27 10.93
C PRO A 390 -9.61 18.08 11.18
N PRO A 391 -9.28 19.04 10.30
CA PRO A 391 -8.07 19.84 10.45
C PRO A 391 -8.10 20.62 11.77
N SER A 392 -6.93 20.76 12.40
CA SER A 392 -6.83 21.43 13.69
C SER A 392 -7.28 22.90 13.61
N LYS A 393 -7.92 23.41 14.69
CA LYS A 393 -8.38 24.82 14.80
C LYS A 393 -7.26 25.86 14.66
N ARG A 394 -5.99 25.46 14.61
CA ARG A 394 -4.82 26.35 14.51
C ARG A 394 -4.67 27.05 13.15
N HIS A 395 -5.46 26.68 12.14
CA HIS A 395 -5.23 27.10 10.76
C HIS A 395 -6.17 28.20 10.23
N ASN A 396 -6.99 28.84 11.08
CA ASN A 396 -7.93 29.92 10.69
C ASN A 396 -8.95 29.56 9.57
N ILE A 397 -9.05 28.30 9.15
CA ILE A 397 -10.07 27.81 8.24
C ILE A 397 -11.13 27.10 9.07
N LYS A 398 -12.34 27.65 9.10
CA LYS A 398 -13.51 27.01 9.71
C LYS A 398 -14.07 26.03 8.66
N MET A 399 -13.77 24.75 8.81
CA MET A 399 -14.44 23.71 8.02
C MET A 399 -15.72 23.28 8.72
N ASN A 400 -16.81 23.14 7.97
CA ASN A 400 -18.07 22.67 8.52
C ASN A 400 -18.01 21.13 8.58
N GLN A 401 -18.35 20.55 9.73
CA GLN A 401 -18.36 19.09 9.88
C GLN A 401 -19.40 18.43 8.96
N GLU A 402 -20.43 19.18 8.56
CA GLU A 402 -21.42 18.74 7.56
C GLU A 402 -20.83 18.49 6.17
N ASP A 403 -19.69 19.10 5.83
CA ASP A 403 -19.03 18.89 4.52
C ASP A 403 -18.51 17.45 4.38
N PHE A 404 -18.28 16.78 5.51
CA PHE A 404 -17.85 15.39 5.61
C PHE A 404 -19.01 14.43 5.93
N MET A 405 -20.25 14.91 5.90
CA MET A 405 -21.44 14.07 6.08
C MET A 405 -22.04 13.68 4.74
N ASP A 406 -22.20 12.38 4.48
CA ASP A 406 -22.90 11.87 3.30
C ASP A 406 -24.07 10.98 3.73
N ARG A 407 -25.28 11.55 3.73
CA ARG A 407 -26.50 10.82 4.09
C ARG A 407 -26.85 9.71 3.09
N GLN A 408 -26.27 9.72 1.89
CA GLN A 408 -26.48 8.72 0.85
C GLN A 408 -25.30 7.73 0.77
N ILE A 409 -24.40 7.72 1.75
CA ILE A 409 -23.35 6.71 1.81
C ILE A 409 -23.89 5.26 1.79
N PRO A 410 -25.04 4.92 2.43
CA PRO A 410 -25.55 3.54 2.39
C PRO A 410 -25.84 3.04 0.97
N GLU A 411 -26.34 3.92 0.09
CA GLU A 411 -26.55 3.60 -1.32
C GLU A 411 -25.26 3.25 -2.06
N LEU A 412 -24.17 4.01 -1.82
CA LEU A 412 -22.88 3.72 -2.45
C LEU A 412 -22.33 2.38 -1.96
N LEU A 413 -22.34 2.16 -0.65
CA LEU A 413 -21.89 0.91 -0.05
C LEU A 413 -22.69 -0.28 -0.58
N PHE A 414 -24.00 -0.13 -0.73
CA PHE A 414 -24.86 -1.20 -1.22
C PHE A 414 -24.48 -1.62 -2.64
N TYR A 415 -24.26 -0.67 -3.56
CA TYR A 415 -23.87 -1.04 -4.93
C TYR A 415 -22.43 -1.59 -5.03
N ILE A 416 -21.54 -1.26 -4.08
CA ILE A 416 -20.25 -1.97 -3.94
C ILE A 416 -20.53 -3.46 -3.67
N GLU A 417 -21.35 -3.77 -2.67
CA GLU A 417 -21.71 -5.14 -2.31
C GLU A 417 -22.53 -5.87 -3.38
N GLU A 418 -23.41 -5.15 -4.09
CA GLU A 418 -24.20 -5.71 -5.19
C GLU A 418 -23.30 -6.15 -6.34
N LEU A 419 -22.35 -5.32 -6.79
CA LEU A 419 -21.39 -5.69 -7.83
C LEU A 419 -20.54 -6.89 -7.43
N LYS A 420 -20.06 -6.94 -6.17
CA LYS A 420 -19.34 -8.10 -5.65
C LYS A 420 -20.20 -9.36 -5.66
N GLY A 421 -21.45 -9.24 -5.23
CA GLY A 421 -22.42 -10.33 -5.23
C GLY A 421 -22.68 -10.86 -6.65
N ILE A 422 -22.81 -9.97 -7.63
CA ILE A 422 -22.96 -10.32 -9.05
C ILE A 422 -21.72 -11.07 -9.56
N VAL A 423 -20.51 -10.58 -9.30
CA VAL A 423 -19.26 -11.25 -9.69
C VAL A 423 -19.17 -12.64 -9.08
N LYS A 424 -19.40 -12.77 -7.76
CA LYS A 424 -19.38 -14.06 -7.06
C LYS A 424 -20.44 -15.01 -7.60
N LYS A 425 -21.64 -14.51 -7.92
CA LYS A 425 -22.73 -15.34 -8.46
C LYS A 425 -22.42 -15.88 -9.85
N TYR A 426 -21.73 -15.10 -10.68
CA TYR A 426 -21.48 -15.43 -12.09
C TYR A 426 -19.99 -15.68 -12.38
N HIS A 427 -19.20 -16.08 -11.38
CA HIS A 427 -17.75 -16.29 -11.52
C HIS A 427 -17.40 -17.27 -12.65
N GLN A 428 -18.18 -18.34 -12.85
CA GLN A 428 -17.97 -19.30 -13.92
C GLN A 428 -18.08 -18.68 -15.32
N VAL A 429 -18.90 -17.63 -15.50
CA VAL A 429 -19.01 -16.89 -16.77
C VAL A 429 -17.69 -16.19 -17.07
N MET A 430 -17.09 -15.56 -16.05
CA MET A 430 -15.79 -14.90 -16.17
C MET A 430 -14.68 -15.93 -16.42
N GLN A 431 -14.62 -17.00 -15.61
CA GLN A 431 -13.64 -18.08 -15.78
C GLN A 431 -13.69 -18.68 -17.18
N ARG A 432 -14.89 -19.02 -17.70
CA ARG A 432 -15.08 -19.53 -19.05
C ARG A 432 -14.55 -18.56 -20.10
N TYR A 433 -14.90 -17.27 -19.99
CA TYR A 433 -14.47 -16.24 -20.93
C TYR A 433 -12.94 -16.09 -20.95
N TYR A 434 -12.31 -15.97 -19.78
CA TYR A 434 -10.87 -15.75 -19.68
C TYR A 434 -10.04 -16.99 -20.00
N VAL A 435 -10.54 -18.21 -19.74
CA VAL A 435 -9.92 -19.44 -20.23
C VAL A 435 -9.86 -19.44 -21.76
N GLN A 436 -10.96 -19.09 -22.44
CA GLN A 436 -10.98 -18.99 -23.90
C GLN A 436 -10.06 -17.88 -24.43
N TYR A 437 -9.98 -16.76 -23.70
CA TYR A 437 -9.10 -15.65 -24.06
C TYR A 437 -7.63 -16.05 -23.98
N LEU A 438 -7.24 -16.68 -22.87
CA LEU A 438 -5.89 -17.15 -22.58
C LEU A 438 -5.44 -18.19 -23.61
N SER A 439 -6.25 -19.22 -23.86
CA SER A 439 -5.89 -20.31 -24.78
C SER A 439 -5.99 -19.90 -26.25
N GLY A 440 -6.89 -18.96 -26.58
CA GLY A 440 -7.19 -18.56 -27.95
C GLY A 440 -6.34 -17.40 -28.45
N TYR A 441 -6.43 -16.25 -27.79
CA TYR A 441 -5.76 -15.03 -28.23
C TYR A 441 -4.39 -14.85 -27.58
N ASP A 442 -4.32 -14.94 -26.24
CA ASP A 442 -3.09 -14.58 -25.53
C ASP A 442 -1.95 -15.54 -25.83
N ALA A 443 -2.25 -16.85 -25.89
CA ALA A 443 -1.32 -17.89 -26.31
C ALA A 443 -0.69 -17.60 -27.68
N VAL A 444 -1.51 -17.22 -28.66
CA VAL A 444 -1.06 -16.97 -30.04
C VAL A 444 -0.19 -15.71 -30.08
N LEU A 445 -0.64 -14.62 -29.47
CA LEU A 445 0.12 -13.38 -29.44
C LEU A 445 1.42 -13.52 -28.65
N LEU A 446 1.40 -14.20 -27.50
CA LEU A 446 2.60 -14.44 -26.69
C LEU A 446 3.64 -15.25 -27.50
N ASN A 447 3.22 -16.30 -28.21
CA ASN A 447 4.12 -17.07 -29.07
C ASN A 447 4.75 -16.22 -30.18
N GLN A 448 3.98 -15.34 -30.81
CA GLN A 448 4.50 -14.42 -31.84
C GLN A 448 5.52 -13.44 -31.24
N LEU A 449 5.25 -12.89 -30.06
CA LEU A 449 6.17 -11.98 -29.37
C LEU A 449 7.46 -12.69 -28.96
N ILE A 450 7.38 -13.93 -28.46
CA ILE A 450 8.55 -14.75 -28.11
C ILE A 450 9.41 -15.04 -29.34
N GLN A 451 8.80 -15.40 -30.48
CA GLN A 451 9.53 -15.69 -31.72
C GLN A 451 10.28 -14.48 -32.28
N ASN A 452 9.84 -13.27 -31.97
CA ASN A 452 10.50 -12.02 -32.37
C ASN A 452 11.68 -11.64 -31.46
N LEU A 453 11.97 -12.41 -30.40
CA LEU A 453 13.12 -12.17 -29.53
C LEU A 453 14.40 -12.74 -30.16
N ASN A 454 15.29 -11.86 -30.62
CA ASN A 454 16.52 -12.27 -31.32
C ASN A 454 17.56 -12.95 -30.40
N MET A 455 17.57 -12.65 -29.10
CA MET A 455 18.52 -13.18 -28.11
C MET A 455 17.83 -13.29 -26.74
N CYS A 456 17.43 -14.49 -26.34
CA CYS A 456 16.84 -14.77 -25.03
C CYS A 456 17.68 -15.86 -24.33
N PRO A 457 18.15 -15.67 -23.09
CA PRO A 457 18.88 -16.71 -22.38
C PRO A 457 17.98 -17.91 -22.03
N GLU A 458 18.62 -19.03 -21.69
CA GLU A 458 17.94 -20.31 -21.46
C GLU A 458 16.89 -20.23 -20.35
N ASP A 459 17.24 -19.64 -19.20
CA ASP A 459 16.34 -19.53 -18.04
C ASP A 459 15.07 -18.72 -18.39
N GLU A 460 15.21 -17.56 -19.03
CA GLU A 460 14.07 -16.75 -19.45
C GLU A 460 13.26 -17.41 -20.56
N SER A 461 13.91 -18.10 -21.50
CA SER A 461 13.24 -18.85 -22.57
C SER A 461 12.40 -20.01 -22.02
N ILE A 462 12.90 -20.72 -21.01
CA ILE A 462 12.16 -21.78 -20.31
C ILE A 462 10.89 -21.22 -19.68
N ILE A 463 10.99 -20.08 -18.98
CA ILE A 463 9.82 -19.44 -18.33
C ILE A 463 8.81 -18.96 -19.38
N LEU A 464 9.24 -18.27 -20.43
CA LEU A 464 8.33 -17.79 -21.47
C LEU A 464 7.62 -18.93 -22.22
N THR A 465 8.33 -20.03 -22.45
CA THR A 465 7.76 -21.25 -23.05
C THR A 465 6.78 -21.95 -22.10
N SER A 466 7.07 -21.95 -20.79
CA SER A 466 6.17 -22.52 -19.78
C SER A 466 4.86 -21.73 -19.72
N PHE A 467 4.89 -20.40 -19.84
CA PHE A 467 3.69 -19.57 -19.90
C PHE A 467 2.81 -19.93 -21.09
N SER A 468 3.40 -19.96 -22.28
CA SER A 468 2.69 -20.31 -23.52
C SER A 468 2.06 -21.70 -23.43
N THR A 469 2.81 -22.67 -22.91
CA THR A 469 2.31 -24.05 -22.72
C THR A 469 1.15 -24.09 -21.74
N ALA A 470 1.29 -23.43 -20.59
CA ALA A 470 0.28 -23.41 -19.54
C ALA A 470 -1.04 -22.79 -20.03
N ILE A 471 -0.99 -21.63 -20.71
CA ILE A 471 -2.20 -20.95 -21.18
C ILE A 471 -2.82 -21.63 -22.41
N SER A 472 -2.00 -22.22 -23.29
CA SER A 472 -2.49 -22.97 -24.46
C SER A 472 -3.19 -24.28 -24.08
N ALA A 473 -2.84 -24.88 -22.95
CA ALA A 473 -3.44 -26.12 -22.47
C ALA A 473 -4.85 -25.94 -21.88
N LEU A 474 -5.28 -24.69 -21.66
CA LEU A 474 -6.56 -24.41 -21.02
C LEU A 474 -7.73 -24.71 -21.96
N THR A 475 -8.79 -25.28 -21.41
CA THR A 475 -10.02 -25.56 -22.16
C THR A 475 -11.27 -25.25 -21.36
N VAL A 476 -12.35 -24.90 -22.05
CA VAL A 476 -13.66 -24.65 -21.42
C VAL A 476 -14.17 -25.86 -20.64
N LYS A 477 -13.79 -27.08 -21.05
CA LYS A 477 -14.16 -28.32 -20.38
C LYS A 477 -13.71 -28.34 -18.91
N GLN A 478 -12.52 -27.81 -18.62
CA GLN A 478 -12.00 -27.72 -17.25
C GLN A 478 -12.88 -26.82 -16.37
N VAL A 479 -13.45 -25.75 -16.94
CA VAL A 479 -14.40 -24.87 -16.23
C VAL A 479 -15.72 -25.59 -16.00
N GLU A 480 -16.22 -26.32 -17.00
CA GLU A 480 -17.47 -27.11 -16.88
C GLU A 480 -17.34 -28.24 -15.85
N GLU A 481 -16.13 -28.81 -15.70
CA GLU A 481 -15.78 -29.82 -14.70
C GLU A 481 -15.42 -29.24 -13.33
N ASN A 482 -15.43 -27.90 -13.17
CA ASN A 482 -15.00 -27.19 -11.96
C ASN A 482 -13.59 -27.58 -11.48
N GLU A 483 -12.65 -27.72 -12.41
CA GLU A 483 -11.24 -27.91 -12.06
C GLU A 483 -10.70 -26.70 -11.26
N MET A 484 -9.85 -26.99 -10.29
CA MET A 484 -9.14 -25.97 -9.52
C MET A 484 -7.93 -25.50 -10.32
N PHE A 485 -8.00 -24.27 -10.83
CA PHE A 485 -6.88 -23.60 -11.48
C PHE A 485 -5.92 -23.02 -10.45
N ASP A 486 -4.63 -23.00 -10.76
CA ASP A 486 -3.60 -22.35 -9.94
C ASP A 486 -2.52 -21.74 -10.84
N PHE A 487 -2.52 -20.41 -10.94
CA PHE A 487 -1.57 -19.63 -11.72
C PHE A 487 -0.61 -18.83 -10.83
N ARG A 488 -0.53 -19.11 -9.53
CA ARG A 488 0.41 -18.42 -8.62
C ARG A 488 1.86 -18.58 -9.08
N GLY A 489 2.22 -19.76 -9.59
CA GLY A 489 3.53 -20.02 -10.18
C GLY A 489 3.82 -19.11 -11.38
N LEU A 490 2.89 -19.04 -12.34
CA LEU A 490 3.00 -18.18 -13.53
C LEU A 490 3.16 -16.70 -13.15
N ARG A 491 2.33 -16.21 -12.23
CA ARG A 491 2.40 -14.81 -11.76
C ARG A 491 3.73 -14.50 -11.08
N LEU A 492 4.22 -15.40 -10.23
CA LEU A 492 5.51 -15.24 -9.56
C LEU A 492 6.68 -15.32 -10.54
N ASP A 493 6.61 -16.19 -11.54
CA ASP A 493 7.60 -16.30 -12.59
C ASP A 493 7.63 -15.05 -13.48
N TRP A 494 6.48 -14.42 -13.76
CA TRP A 494 6.46 -13.13 -14.44
C TRP A 494 7.13 -12.06 -13.59
N PHE A 495 6.89 -12.05 -12.28
CA PHE A 495 7.57 -11.14 -11.37
C PHE A 495 9.09 -11.41 -11.33
N ARG A 496 9.53 -12.67 -11.36
CA ARG A 496 10.95 -13.03 -11.50
C ARG A 496 11.56 -12.51 -12.79
N LEU A 497 10.86 -12.64 -13.92
CA LEU A 497 11.30 -12.12 -15.21
C LEU A 497 11.42 -10.59 -15.21
N GLN A 498 10.44 -9.87 -14.64
CA GLN A 498 10.56 -8.40 -14.47
C GLN A 498 11.84 -8.02 -13.71
N ALA A 499 12.24 -8.84 -12.74
CA ALA A 499 13.45 -8.66 -11.96
C ALA A 499 14.73 -9.21 -12.61
N SER A 500 14.65 -10.03 -13.67
CA SER A 500 15.83 -10.56 -14.39
C SER A 500 16.22 -9.68 -15.59
N PHE A 501 15.25 -8.99 -16.21
CA PHE A 501 15.45 -8.09 -17.35
C PHE A 501 16.08 -6.72 -17.02
N LEU A 502 16.97 -6.69 -16.02
CA LEU A 502 17.52 -5.46 -15.46
C LEU A 502 18.52 -4.81 -16.43
N GLU A 503 18.21 -3.58 -16.83
CA GLU A 503 19.10 -2.69 -17.57
C GLU A 503 20.38 -2.45 -16.76
N THR A 504 21.55 -2.78 -17.32
CA THR A 504 22.83 -2.26 -16.82
C THR A 504 23.04 -0.89 -17.48
N LEU A 505 22.38 0.14 -16.95
CA LEU A 505 22.48 1.51 -17.46
C LEU A 505 23.82 2.13 -17.01
N TYR A 506 24.88 1.97 -17.80
CA TYR A 506 25.81 3.05 -18.15
C TYR A 506 26.81 2.57 -19.21
N ASP A 507 26.62 3.12 -20.41
CA ASP A 507 27.55 3.04 -21.52
C ASP A 507 28.58 4.18 -21.37
N PHE A 508 29.56 4.02 -20.46
CA PHE A 508 30.84 4.74 -20.49
C PHE A 508 31.85 4.11 -19.51
N ASN A 509 32.89 3.47 -20.03
CA ASN A 509 34.05 2.87 -19.34
C ASN A 509 33.82 1.61 -18.48
N ALA A 510 33.93 0.42 -19.10
CA ALA A 510 34.71 -0.69 -18.53
C ALA A 510 34.88 -1.83 -19.55
N TYR A 511 36.00 -1.82 -20.26
CA TYR A 511 36.64 -3.05 -20.71
C TYR A 511 37.07 -3.82 -19.46
N THR A 512 36.22 -4.70 -18.92
CA THR A 512 36.57 -5.88 -18.09
C THR A 512 35.30 -6.47 -17.47
N SER A 513 34.86 -7.59 -18.04
CA SER A 513 34.22 -8.74 -17.39
C SER A 513 33.04 -8.51 -16.40
N VAL A 514 31.88 -9.03 -16.83
CA VAL A 514 30.75 -9.63 -16.05
C VAL A 514 29.42 -8.84 -16.00
N SER A 515 28.38 -9.49 -16.54
CA SER A 515 26.92 -9.34 -16.33
C SER A 515 26.20 -8.10 -16.91
N ARG A 516 26.00 -8.07 -18.24
CA ARG A 516 24.86 -7.35 -18.85
C ARG A 516 23.65 -8.29 -18.89
N ALA A 517 22.44 -7.81 -18.59
CA ALA A 517 21.24 -8.57 -18.95
C ALA A 517 21.20 -8.73 -20.48
N ALA A 518 21.00 -9.95 -20.96
CA ALA A 518 20.98 -10.25 -22.39
C ALA A 518 19.65 -9.90 -23.07
N LEU A 519 18.59 -9.72 -22.29
CA LEU A 519 17.27 -9.26 -22.73
C LEU A 519 16.84 -8.07 -21.85
N ILE A 520 16.45 -6.95 -22.47
CA ILE A 520 16.13 -5.69 -21.76
C ILE A 520 14.64 -5.41 -21.94
N LEU A 521 13.88 -5.38 -20.84
CA LEU A 521 12.40 -5.29 -20.91
C LEU A 521 11.92 -3.97 -21.54
N LYS A 522 12.68 -2.90 -21.35
CA LYS A 522 12.40 -1.57 -21.91
C LYS A 522 12.40 -1.54 -23.44
N ASP A 523 13.16 -2.40 -24.08
CA ASP A 523 13.22 -2.54 -25.54
C ASP A 523 12.09 -3.46 -26.06
N HIS A 524 11.43 -4.20 -25.17
CA HIS A 524 10.35 -5.15 -25.45
C HIS A 524 9.08 -4.83 -24.67
N GLN A 525 8.65 -3.56 -24.69
CA GLN A 525 7.49 -3.09 -23.91
C GLN A 525 6.19 -3.80 -24.26
N ASP A 526 6.00 -4.18 -25.52
CA ASP A 526 4.79 -4.87 -25.97
C ASP A 526 4.67 -6.26 -25.33
N LEU A 527 5.79 -6.97 -25.15
CA LEU A 527 5.83 -8.22 -24.41
C LEU A 527 5.46 -8.01 -22.93
N ALA A 528 6.04 -6.98 -22.30
CA ALA A 528 5.76 -6.67 -20.90
C ALA A 528 4.27 -6.33 -20.67
N LYS A 529 3.72 -5.46 -21.52
CA LYS A 529 2.31 -5.03 -21.47
C LYS A 529 1.36 -6.21 -21.72
N HIS A 530 1.70 -7.09 -22.66
CA HIS A 530 0.92 -8.31 -22.92
C HIS A 530 0.99 -9.29 -21.74
N LEU A 531 2.16 -9.49 -21.14
CA LEU A 531 2.30 -10.34 -19.95
C LEU A 531 1.54 -9.78 -18.73
N ASN A 532 1.51 -8.46 -18.52
CA ASN A 532 0.65 -7.83 -17.52
C ASN A 532 -0.85 -8.09 -17.79
N THR A 533 -1.23 -8.14 -19.08
CA THR A 533 -2.60 -8.48 -19.51
C THR A 533 -2.93 -9.95 -19.23
N ILE A 534 -2.00 -10.86 -19.54
CA ILE A 534 -2.12 -12.28 -19.20
C ILE A 534 -2.26 -12.46 -17.69
N VAL A 535 -1.46 -11.76 -16.87
CA VAL A 535 -1.59 -11.82 -15.40
C VAL A 535 -2.99 -11.42 -14.96
N PHE A 536 -3.54 -10.33 -15.50
CA PHE A 536 -4.92 -9.95 -15.22
C PHE A 536 -5.92 -11.05 -15.63
N HIS A 537 -5.79 -11.62 -16.82
CA HIS A 537 -6.66 -12.72 -17.29
C HIS A 537 -6.56 -13.96 -16.40
N THR A 538 -5.36 -14.36 -15.98
CA THR A 538 -5.21 -15.50 -15.05
C THR A 538 -5.91 -15.24 -13.72
N LYS A 539 -5.84 -14.02 -13.18
CA LYS A 539 -6.53 -13.66 -11.94
C LYS A 539 -8.04 -13.75 -12.05
N MET A 540 -8.60 -13.46 -13.22
CA MET A 540 -10.04 -13.64 -13.47
C MET A 540 -10.46 -15.11 -13.55
N VAL A 541 -9.49 -16.04 -13.59
CA VAL A 541 -9.72 -17.49 -13.57
C VAL A 541 -9.56 -18.07 -12.16
N ASP A 542 -8.42 -17.84 -11.48
CA ASP A 542 -8.07 -18.53 -10.22
C ASP A 542 -8.05 -17.64 -8.97
N ASP A 543 -8.07 -16.31 -9.11
CA ASP A 543 -7.78 -15.36 -8.02
C ASP A 543 -8.87 -14.28 -7.88
N LEU A 544 -10.06 -14.53 -8.43
CA LEU A 544 -11.12 -13.53 -8.57
C LEU A 544 -11.60 -13.01 -7.20
N ASP A 545 -11.73 -13.89 -6.21
CA ASP A 545 -12.15 -13.50 -4.87
C ASP A 545 -11.13 -12.55 -4.22
N GLU A 546 -9.83 -12.82 -4.36
CA GLU A 546 -8.78 -11.98 -3.79
C GLU A 546 -8.71 -10.62 -4.51
N VAL A 547 -8.79 -10.61 -5.84
CA VAL A 547 -8.84 -9.35 -6.61
C VAL A 547 -10.06 -8.52 -6.22
N ILE A 548 -11.23 -9.13 -6.07
CA ILE A 548 -12.44 -8.43 -5.66
C ILE A 548 -12.29 -7.90 -4.24
N ASN A 549 -11.76 -8.68 -3.31
CA ASN A 549 -11.47 -8.21 -1.95
C ASN A 549 -10.50 -7.02 -1.98
N GLN A 550 -9.41 -7.10 -2.75
CA GLN A 550 -8.43 -6.02 -2.88
C GLN A 550 -9.08 -4.67 -3.27
N VAL A 551 -10.01 -4.68 -4.23
CA VAL A 551 -10.63 -3.45 -4.77
C VAL A 551 -11.90 -2.99 -4.05
N SER A 552 -12.38 -3.75 -3.07
CA SER A 552 -13.69 -3.50 -2.45
C SER A 552 -13.77 -3.81 -0.96
N ASP A 553 -12.64 -4.11 -0.33
CA ASP A 553 -12.57 -4.33 1.11
C ASP A 553 -12.98 -3.07 1.88
N LEU A 554 -13.86 -3.29 2.85
CA LEU A 554 -14.40 -2.26 3.74
C LEU A 554 -14.17 -2.65 5.20
N SER A 555 -13.23 -3.57 5.47
CA SER A 555 -12.80 -3.96 6.81
C SER A 555 -12.35 -2.77 7.67
N ILE A 556 -11.96 -1.67 7.03
CA ILE A 556 -11.64 -0.40 7.68
C ILE A 556 -12.74 0.07 8.65
N TYR A 557 -14.01 -0.23 8.40
CA TYR A 557 -15.10 0.10 9.31
C TYR A 557 -14.96 -0.53 10.71
N CYS A 558 -14.21 -1.63 10.84
CA CYS A 558 -13.86 -2.24 12.13
C CYS A 558 -13.09 -1.28 13.05
N PHE A 559 -12.38 -0.30 12.49
CA PHE A 559 -11.64 0.73 13.24
C PHE A 559 -12.40 2.06 13.34
N TYR A 560 -13.56 2.15 12.67
CA TYR A 560 -14.42 3.33 12.63
C TYR A 560 -15.84 3.00 13.17
N THR A 561 -15.93 2.14 14.19
CA THR A 561 -17.19 1.57 14.71
C THR A 561 -18.23 2.62 15.09
N THR A 562 -17.84 3.68 15.81
CA THR A 562 -18.75 4.77 16.18
C THR A 562 -19.38 5.45 14.96
N LEU A 563 -18.58 5.66 13.91
CA LEU A 563 -19.08 6.25 12.66
C LEU A 563 -19.97 5.26 11.90
N PHE A 564 -19.61 3.98 11.90
CA PHE A 564 -20.38 2.91 11.28
C PHE A 564 -21.79 2.82 11.87
N GLU A 565 -21.90 2.79 13.20
CA GLU A 565 -23.18 2.78 13.92
C GLU A 565 -24.00 4.04 13.66
N ASN A 566 -23.35 5.21 13.59
CA ASN A 566 -24.02 6.46 13.29
C ASN A 566 -24.57 6.50 11.85
N GLN A 567 -23.80 6.01 10.88
CA GLN A 567 -24.27 5.88 9.49
C GLN A 567 -25.44 4.90 9.39
N PHE A 568 -25.42 3.80 10.15
CA PHE A 568 -26.54 2.86 10.24
C PHE A 568 -27.80 3.52 10.80
N LYS A 569 -27.70 4.23 11.93
CA LYS A 569 -28.83 4.95 12.53
C LYS A 569 -29.43 5.96 11.55
N GLN A 570 -28.60 6.76 10.88
CA GLN A 570 -29.05 7.72 9.86
C GLN A 570 -29.72 7.03 8.67
N CYS A 571 -29.21 5.87 8.23
CA CYS A 571 -29.84 5.07 7.19
C CYS A 571 -31.24 4.61 7.58
N MET A 572 -31.43 4.23 8.85
CA MET A 572 -32.72 3.77 9.38
C MET A 572 -33.74 4.92 9.50
N GLU A 573 -33.28 6.11 9.87
CA GLU A 573 -34.12 7.31 10.04
C GLU A 573 -34.52 7.97 8.72
N PHE A 574 -33.80 7.71 7.63
CA PHE A 574 -34.05 8.34 6.33
C PHE A 574 -34.70 7.35 5.33
N PRO A 575 -36.02 7.44 5.06
CA PRO A 575 -36.76 6.41 4.31
C PRO A 575 -36.20 6.08 2.92
N ALA A 576 -35.65 7.07 2.22
CA ALA A 576 -35.07 6.87 0.89
C ALA A 576 -33.78 6.01 0.91
N GLN A 577 -33.10 5.93 2.05
CA GLN A 577 -31.89 5.14 2.24
C GLN A 577 -32.15 3.86 3.02
N HIS A 578 -33.25 3.77 3.78
CA HIS A 578 -33.63 2.59 4.55
C HIS A 578 -33.59 1.28 3.73
N ARG A 579 -33.93 1.33 2.44
CA ARG A 579 -33.84 0.18 1.52
C ARG A 579 -32.44 -0.44 1.38
N PHE A 580 -31.39 0.29 1.74
CA PHE A 580 -30.00 -0.15 1.65
C PHE A 580 -29.43 -0.62 2.99
N CYS A 581 -30.24 -0.68 4.06
CA CYS A 581 -29.77 -0.99 5.41
C CYS A 581 -29.08 -2.35 5.54
N VAL A 582 -29.35 -3.30 4.64
CA VAL A 582 -28.70 -4.63 4.61
C VAL A 582 -27.19 -4.55 4.38
N VAL A 583 -26.68 -3.45 3.84
CA VAL A 583 -25.25 -3.31 3.59
C VAL A 583 -24.41 -3.32 4.87
N PHE A 584 -24.95 -2.81 5.98
CA PHE A 584 -24.23 -2.74 7.25
C PHE A 584 -23.88 -4.14 7.80
N PRO A 585 -24.83 -5.09 7.94
CA PRO A 585 -24.46 -6.46 8.32
C PRO A 585 -23.59 -7.16 7.26
N MET A 586 -23.71 -6.85 5.97
CA MET A 586 -22.83 -7.41 4.93
C MET A 586 -21.37 -6.98 5.13
N ILE A 587 -21.11 -5.71 5.42
CA ILE A 587 -19.76 -5.17 5.67
C ILE A 587 -19.10 -5.86 6.86
N CYS A 588 -19.84 -6.32 7.87
CA CYS A 588 -19.25 -7.06 9.00
C CYS A 588 -18.51 -8.33 8.54
N SER A 589 -18.91 -8.93 7.41
CA SER A 589 -18.18 -10.08 6.84
C SER A 589 -16.77 -9.74 6.37
N HIS A 590 -16.46 -8.46 6.14
CA HIS A 590 -15.14 -8.01 5.72
C HIS A 590 -14.14 -7.92 6.88
N PHE A 591 -14.60 -7.90 8.13
CA PHE A 591 -13.72 -7.53 9.25
C PHE A 591 -12.54 -8.50 9.42
N MET A 592 -12.69 -9.75 8.99
CA MET A 592 -11.61 -10.74 9.00
C MET A 592 -10.47 -10.38 8.03
N ASN A 593 -10.74 -9.63 6.97
CA ASN A 593 -9.72 -9.16 6.02
C ASN A 593 -8.75 -8.15 6.64
N ALA A 594 -9.12 -7.52 7.77
CA ALA A 594 -8.24 -6.58 8.47
C ALA A 594 -7.15 -7.28 9.32
N THR A 595 -7.27 -8.61 9.50
CA THR A 595 -6.37 -9.39 10.35
C THR A 595 -5.10 -9.77 9.60
N HIS A 596 -4.02 -10.03 10.34
CA HIS A 596 -2.77 -10.52 9.78
C HIS A 596 -2.27 -11.75 10.54
N PRO A 597 -1.76 -12.81 9.88
CA PRO A 597 -1.25 -14.01 10.55
C PRO A 597 -0.12 -13.76 11.56
N LEU A 598 0.60 -12.65 11.41
CA LEU A 598 1.66 -12.20 12.35
C LEU A 598 1.13 -11.42 13.56
N CYS A 599 -0.18 -11.21 13.68
CA CYS A 599 -0.82 -10.60 14.84
C CYS A 599 -2.08 -11.37 15.25
N PRO A 600 -1.99 -12.67 15.59
CA PRO A 600 -3.15 -13.47 15.98
C PRO A 600 -3.79 -13.05 17.31
N GLU A 601 -3.18 -12.12 18.04
CA GLU A 601 -3.66 -11.63 19.33
C GLU A 601 -4.86 -10.66 19.23
N GLU A 602 -5.18 -10.14 18.03
CA GLU A 602 -6.20 -9.10 17.82
C GLU A 602 -7.61 -9.62 17.51
#